data_AF-A0A4S0URE0-F1
#
_entry.id   AF-A0A4S0URE0-F1
#
_cell.length_a   1.000
_cell.length_b   1.000
_cell.length_c   1.000
_cell.angle_alpha   90.00
_cell.angle_beta   90.00
_cell.angle_gamma   90.00
#
_symmetry.space_group_name_H-M   'P 1'
#
loop_
_entity.id
_entity.type
_entity.pdbx_description
1 polymer ?
#
loop_
_entity_poly.entity_id
_entity_poly.type
_entity_poly.pdbx_seq_one_letter_code
_entity_poly.pdbx_strand_id
1 'polypeptide(L)'
;APPRDVSELDRFASRTSGHRWLGEEDIAELEPDLAGRFRRGLFFPDEAHLDPRRAMAALHDKLVAMGVLFRFATDGEGLPGFNYEVDCRGIAANDAALRGVRGE
;
A
#
# COMPACT_ATOMS: atom_id res chain seq x y z
N ALA A 1 7.85 16.45 -19.46
CA ALA A 1 8.32 16.43 -18.06
C ALA A 1 9.61 17.24 -17.90
N PRO A 2 9.79 18.02 -16.81
CA PRO A 2 11.07 18.65 -16.49
C PRO A 2 12.22 17.63 -16.33
N PRO A 3 13.48 18.01 -16.62
CA PRO A 3 14.63 17.08 -16.57
C PRO A 3 14.87 16.41 -15.21
N ARG A 4 14.43 17.03 -14.10
CA ARG A 4 14.56 16.47 -12.74
C ARG A 4 13.75 15.19 -12.54
N ASP A 5 12.65 15.04 -13.28
CA ASP A 5 11.75 13.89 -13.12
C ASP A 5 12.46 12.58 -13.57
N VAL A 6 13.45 12.70 -14.46
CA VAL A 6 14.24 11.56 -14.95
C VAL A 6 15.19 11.03 -13.88
N SER A 7 15.91 11.90 -13.17
CA SER A 7 16.82 11.46 -12.10
C SER A 7 16.07 10.91 -10.88
N GLU A 8 14.86 11.41 -10.63
CA GLU A 8 13.97 10.84 -9.61
C GLU A 8 13.46 9.45 -9.99
N LEU A 9 13.08 9.24 -11.25
CA LEU A 9 12.72 7.92 -11.79
C LEU A 9 13.86 6.90 -11.65
N ASP A 10 15.08 7.26 -12.04
CA ASP A 10 16.24 6.36 -11.91
C ASP A 10 16.53 6.03 -10.43
N ARG A 11 16.41 7.02 -9.54
CA ARG A 11 16.56 6.81 -8.09
C ARG A 11 15.48 5.88 -7.55
N PHE A 12 14.22 6.06 -7.96
CA PHE A 12 13.10 5.22 -7.52
C PHE A 12 13.26 3.78 -8.03
N ALA A 13 13.63 3.61 -9.30
CA ALA A 13 13.94 2.30 -9.88
C ALA A 13 15.05 1.58 -9.10
N SER A 14 16.11 2.28 -8.70
CA SER A 14 17.21 1.65 -7.91
C SER A 14 16.79 1.16 -6.52
N ARG A 15 15.67 1.66 -6.00
CA ARG A 15 15.15 1.35 -4.65
C ARG A 15 13.95 0.41 -4.67
N THR A 16 13.46 0.07 -5.85
CA THR A 16 12.27 -0.77 -6.06
C THR A 16 12.61 -1.92 -6.99
N SER A 17 11.71 -2.89 -7.10
CA SER A 17 11.88 -4.06 -7.97
C SER A 17 10.54 -4.44 -8.57
N GLY A 18 10.51 -5.37 -9.53
CA GLY A 18 9.27 -5.79 -10.20
C GLY A 18 8.74 -4.79 -11.23
N HIS A 19 9.44 -3.68 -11.49
CA HIS A 19 9.07 -2.72 -12.51
C HIS A 19 9.61 -3.08 -13.90
N ARG A 20 8.97 -2.50 -14.91
CA ARG A 20 9.44 -2.45 -16.30
C ARG A 20 9.65 -1.00 -16.68
N TRP A 21 10.73 -0.73 -17.39
CA TRP A 21 10.92 0.57 -18.03
C TRP A 21 10.01 0.67 -19.25
N LEU A 22 9.27 1.76 -19.32
CA LEU A 22 8.41 2.10 -20.46
C LEU A 22 8.97 3.29 -21.23
N GLY A 23 8.82 3.26 -22.54
CA GLY A 23 9.02 4.40 -23.43
C GLY A 23 7.75 5.24 -23.59
N GLU A 24 7.86 6.31 -24.38
CA GLU A 24 6.75 7.22 -24.68
C GLU A 24 5.54 6.51 -25.30
N GLU A 25 5.78 5.59 -26.25
CA GLU A 25 4.74 4.84 -26.94
C GLU A 25 4.00 3.89 -25.99
N ASP A 26 4.73 3.14 -25.16
CA ASP A 26 4.15 2.23 -24.18
C ASP A 26 3.29 2.99 -23.15
N ILE A 27 3.72 4.19 -22.74
CA ILE A 27 2.96 5.04 -21.82
C ILE A 27 1.66 5.50 -22.48
N ALA A 28 1.72 5.91 -23.74
CA ALA A 28 0.53 6.36 -24.47
C ALA A 28 -0.47 5.21 -24.71
N GLU A 29 0.02 3.97 -24.86
CA GLU A 29 -0.83 2.79 -24.98
C GLU A 29 -1.55 2.46 -23.66
N LEU A 30 -0.83 2.51 -22.53
CA LEU A 30 -1.41 2.20 -21.21
C LEU A 30 -2.31 3.32 -20.68
N GLU A 31 -1.87 4.58 -20.83
CA GLU A 31 -2.52 5.76 -20.27
C GLU A 31 -2.59 6.88 -21.31
N PRO A 32 -3.58 6.86 -22.22
CA PRO A 32 -3.69 7.82 -23.33
C PRO A 32 -3.72 9.29 -22.91
N ASP A 33 -4.25 9.59 -21.71
CA ASP A 33 -4.27 10.94 -21.13
C ASP A 33 -2.87 11.49 -20.80
N LEU A 34 -1.85 10.63 -20.80
CA LEU A 34 -0.44 10.97 -20.59
C LEU A 34 0.37 11.08 -21.89
N ALA A 35 -0.22 10.80 -23.05
CA ALA A 35 0.47 10.79 -24.34
C ALA A 35 1.19 12.12 -24.64
N GLY A 36 2.45 12.04 -25.09
CA GLY A 36 3.28 13.21 -25.42
C GLY A 36 3.75 14.04 -24.23
N ARG A 37 3.37 13.69 -22.99
CA ARG A 37 3.74 14.44 -21.77
C ARG A 37 4.99 13.88 -21.09
N PHE A 38 5.20 12.57 -21.21
CA PHE A 38 6.28 11.80 -20.58
C PHE A 38 6.98 10.91 -21.62
N ARG A 39 8.31 10.85 -21.55
CA ARG A 39 9.13 10.05 -22.48
C ARG A 39 9.57 8.71 -21.93
N ARG A 40 9.44 8.54 -20.61
CA ARG A 40 9.89 7.36 -19.88
C ARG A 40 9.10 7.24 -18.58
N GLY A 41 8.83 6.02 -18.16
CA GLY A 41 8.08 5.71 -16.96
C GLY A 41 8.47 4.36 -16.38
N LEU A 42 8.00 4.09 -15.16
CA LEU A 42 8.12 2.81 -14.50
C LEU A 42 6.74 2.20 -14.37
N PHE A 43 6.59 0.98 -14.87
CA PHE A 43 5.34 0.24 -14.77
C PHE A 43 5.50 -0.98 -13.88
N PHE A 44 4.62 -1.11 -12.89
CA PHE A 44 4.62 -2.18 -11.90
C PHE A 44 3.43 -3.12 -12.17
N PRO A 45 3.59 -4.14 -13.04
CA PRO A 45 2.49 -4.99 -13.52
C PRO A 45 1.83 -5.83 -12.42
N ASP A 46 2.55 -6.10 -11.34
CA ASP A 46 2.08 -6.97 -10.25
C ASP A 46 1.58 -6.15 -9.04
N GLU A 47 1.68 -4.82 -9.10
CA GLU A 47 1.09 -3.93 -8.10
C GLU A 47 -0.36 -3.63 -8.45
N ALA A 48 -1.20 -3.47 -7.43
CA ALA A 48 -2.62 -3.23 -7.60
C ALA A 48 -3.11 -2.14 -6.65
N HIS A 49 -4.10 -1.40 -7.11
CA HIS A 49 -4.86 -0.50 -6.26
C HIS A 49 -6.02 -1.26 -5.59
N LEU A 50 -6.19 -1.03 -4.29
CA LEU A 50 -7.33 -1.54 -3.53
C LEU A 50 -8.10 -0.36 -2.95
N ASP A 51 -9.43 -0.41 -3.04
CA ASP A 51 -10.28 0.43 -2.20
C ASP A 51 -10.15 -0.04 -0.74
N PRO A 52 -9.54 0.75 0.15
CA PRO A 52 -9.26 0.30 1.51
C PRO A 52 -10.53 -0.01 2.29
N ARG A 53 -11.62 0.73 2.08
CA ARG A 53 -12.87 0.51 2.81
C ARG A 53 -13.51 -0.81 2.40
N ARG A 54 -13.53 -1.09 1.10
CA ARG A 54 -14.07 -2.36 0.58
C ARG A 54 -13.20 -3.54 0.99
N ALA A 55 -11.86 -3.39 0.93
CA ALA A 55 -10.93 -4.44 1.35
C ALA A 55 -11.09 -4.79 2.83
N MET A 56 -11.19 -3.79 3.71
CA MET A 56 -11.37 -4.01 5.15
C MET A 56 -12.72 -4.64 5.48
N ALA A 57 -13.80 -4.21 4.83
CA ALA A 57 -15.12 -4.83 5.00
C ALA A 57 -15.09 -6.32 4.59
N ALA A 58 -14.52 -6.63 3.42
CA ALA A 58 -14.41 -8.01 2.94
C ALA A 58 -13.53 -8.88 3.87
N LEU A 59 -12.45 -8.32 4.42
CA LEU A 59 -11.61 -9.01 5.39
C LEU A 59 -12.37 -9.31 6.69
N HIS A 60 -13.09 -8.33 7.23
CA HIS A 60 -13.92 -8.50 8.41
C HIS A 60 -14.94 -9.64 8.20
N ASP A 61 -15.70 -9.59 7.11
CA ASP A 61 -16.75 -10.58 6.83
C ASP A 61 -16.19 -11.99 6.69
N LYS A 62 -15.02 -12.13 6.04
CA LYS A 62 -14.32 -13.41 5.93
C LYS A 62 -13.87 -13.93 7.30
N LEU A 63 -13.33 -13.08 8.16
CA LEU A 63 -12.87 -13.48 9.50
C LEU A 63 -14.06 -13.89 10.39
N VAL A 64 -15.18 -13.17 10.32
CA VAL A 64 -16.42 -13.55 11.00
C VAL A 64 -16.91 -14.92 10.51
N ALA A 65 -16.90 -15.16 9.20
CA ALA A 65 -17.27 -16.47 8.64
C ALA A 65 -16.34 -17.61 9.08
N MET A 66 -15.09 -17.29 9.44
CA MET A 66 -14.13 -18.24 10.04
C MET A 66 -14.29 -18.40 11.57
N GLY A 67 -15.24 -17.71 12.19
CA GLY A 67 -15.51 -17.78 13.62
C GLY A 67 -14.72 -16.80 14.49
N VAL A 68 -14.05 -15.80 13.89
CA VAL A 68 -13.36 -14.75 14.63
C VAL A 68 -14.37 -13.83 15.31
N LEU A 69 -14.17 -13.58 16.60
CA LEU A 69 -15.01 -12.68 17.39
C LEU A 69 -14.44 -11.27 17.39
N PHE A 70 -15.19 -10.32 16.82
CA PHE A 70 -14.88 -8.90 16.89
C PHE A 70 -15.59 -8.25 18.08
N ARG A 71 -14.83 -7.51 18.90
CA ARG A 71 -15.37 -6.70 20.00
C ARG A 71 -15.00 -5.25 19.75
N PHE A 72 -16.00 -4.39 19.62
CA PHE A 72 -15.83 -2.95 19.45
C PHE A 72 -16.09 -2.23 20.78
N ALA A 73 -15.64 -0.96 20.86
CA ALA A 73 -15.75 -0.12 22.06
C ALA A 73 -15.05 -0.69 23.31
N THR A 74 -13.92 -1.37 23.11
CA THR A 74 -13.00 -1.82 24.16
C THR A 74 -11.57 -1.54 23.70
N ASP A 75 -10.68 -1.25 24.64
CA ASP A 75 -9.23 -1.08 24.42
C ASP A 75 -8.49 -2.42 24.34
N GLY A 76 -9.15 -3.52 24.71
CA GLY A 76 -8.62 -4.88 24.62
C GLY A 76 -7.51 -5.19 25.64
N GLU A 77 -7.19 -4.27 26.55
CA GLU A 77 -6.06 -4.42 27.46
C GLU A 77 -6.36 -5.41 28.59
N GLY A 78 -5.40 -6.29 28.90
CA GLY A 78 -5.45 -7.16 30.06
C GLY A 78 -6.52 -8.26 30.03
N LEU A 79 -7.04 -8.60 28.85
CA LEU A 79 -8.02 -9.68 28.71
C LEU A 79 -7.36 -11.05 29.02
N PRO A 80 -7.87 -11.82 30.00
CA PRO A 80 -7.31 -13.12 30.32
C PRO A 80 -7.75 -14.19 29.32
N GLY A 81 -6.97 -15.27 29.22
CA GLY A 81 -7.36 -16.48 28.48
C GLY A 81 -6.78 -16.62 27.07
N PHE A 82 -5.83 -15.78 26.69
CA PHE A 82 -5.10 -15.89 25.43
C PHE A 82 -3.67 -16.41 25.66
N ASN A 83 -3.19 -17.28 24.77
CA ASN A 83 -1.79 -17.73 24.80
C ASN A 83 -0.83 -16.72 24.17
N TYR A 84 -1.34 -15.87 23.26
CA TYR A 84 -0.59 -14.88 22.52
C TYR A 84 -1.42 -13.61 22.35
N GLU A 85 -0.75 -12.47 22.38
CA GLU A 85 -1.30 -11.16 22.07
C GLU A 85 -0.47 -10.54 20.95
N VAL A 86 -1.15 -9.96 19.96
CA VAL A 86 -0.51 -9.28 18.82
C VAL A 86 -1.05 -7.86 18.78
N ASP A 87 -0.18 -6.89 19.02
CA ASP A 87 -0.54 -5.47 18.96
C ASP A 87 -0.62 -5.01 17.50
N CYS A 88 -1.85 -4.84 17.01
CA CYS A 88 -2.15 -4.35 15.67
C CYS A 88 -2.68 -2.89 15.67
N ARG A 89 -2.42 -2.11 16.73
CA ARG A 89 -2.97 -0.74 16.87
C ARG A 89 -2.30 0.31 15.96
N GLY A 90 -1.23 -0.07 15.26
CA GLY A 90 -0.50 0.83 14.35
C GLY A 90 0.04 2.05 15.12
N ILE A 91 -0.12 3.25 14.56
CA ILE A 91 0.36 4.50 15.19
C ILE A 91 -0.32 4.82 16.54
N ALA A 92 -1.44 4.16 16.86
CA ALA A 92 -2.08 4.29 18.17
C ALA A 92 -1.43 3.42 19.25
N ALA A 93 -0.50 2.53 18.91
CA ALA A 93 0.30 1.81 19.89
C ALA A 93 1.28 2.77 20.57
N ASN A 94 1.53 2.55 21.87
CA ASN A 94 2.51 3.31 22.63
C ASN A 94 3.94 2.78 22.39
N ASP A 95 4.36 2.74 21.14
CA ASP A 95 5.69 2.28 20.72
C ASP A 95 6.43 3.41 20.00
N ALA A 96 7.48 3.92 20.64
CA ALA A 96 8.31 5.01 20.12
C ALA A 96 9.13 4.63 18.87
N ALA A 97 9.28 3.34 18.58
CA ALA A 97 9.95 2.86 17.37
C ALA A 97 9.01 2.89 16.15
N LEU A 98 7.69 2.99 16.34
CA LEU A 98 6.74 3.07 15.24
C LEU A 98 6.80 4.45 14.59
N ARG A 99 6.86 4.45 13.26
CA ARG A 99 6.82 5.66 12.43
C ARG A 99 5.69 5.56 11.42
N GLY A 100 4.95 6.66 11.27
CA GLY A 100 4.03 6.82 10.16
C GLY A 100 4.81 6.78 8.84
N VAL A 101 4.28 6.04 7.87
CA VAL A 101 4.73 6.10 6.48
C VAL A 101 3.64 6.82 5.70
N ARG A 102 4.00 7.89 5.00
CA ARG A 102 3.10 8.43 3.97
C ARG A 102 3.16 7.47 2.79
N GLY A 103 1.99 7.00 2.34
CA GLY A 103 1.87 6.40 1.02
C GLY A 103 2.28 7.46 -0.01
N GLU A 104 2.99 7.02 -1.04
CA GLU A 104 3.18 7.81 -2.26
C GLU A 104 1.87 7.89 -3.05
#